data_AF-A0A2V7HLT9-F1
#
_entry.id   AF-A0A2V7HLT9-F1
#
_cell.length_a   1.000
_cell.length_b   1.000
_cell.length_c   1.000
_cell.angle_alpha   90.00
_cell.angle_beta   90.00
_cell.angle_gamma   90.00
#
_symmetry.space_group_name_H-M   'P 1'
#
loop_
_entity.id
_entity.type
_entity.pdbx_description
1 polymer ?
#
loop_
_entity_poly.entity_id
_entity_poly.type
_entity_poly.pdbx_seq_one_letter_code
_entity_poly.pdbx_strand_id
1 'polypeptide(L)'
;MTVQVLPFYRHTLDAIRTIRTIDTAGVATRTFANVASTDAYGTDVTVAMSGGRVSGFIGGSGFRQVSDAANLSPGFSARTFGWTARTNATFRVSPTVDVQTLLSYQAPMIVEQGRNAARTRVSI
;
A
#
# COMPACT_ATOMS: atom_id res chain seq x y z
N MET A 1 10.93 -21.24 -12.09
CA MET A 1 10.93 -19.79 -11.79
C MET A 1 9.72 -19.20 -12.46
N THR A 2 8.97 -18.36 -11.75
CA THR A 2 7.72 -17.76 -12.20
C THR A 2 7.79 -16.27 -11.98
N VAL A 3 7.42 -15.49 -12.98
CA VAL A 3 7.32 -14.03 -12.88
C VAL A 3 5.89 -13.64 -13.16
N GLN A 4 5.31 -12.85 -12.26
CA GLN A 4 3.97 -12.31 -12.36
C GLN A 4 4.05 -10.79 -12.32
N VAL A 5 3.48 -10.14 -13.33
CA VAL A 5 3.34 -8.70 -13.41
C VAL A 5 1.87 -8.40 -13.60
N LEU A 6 1.29 -7.62 -12.70
CA LEU A 6 -0.13 -7.36 -12.60
C LEU A 6 -0.33 -5.84 -12.51
N PRO A 7 -0.44 -5.13 -13.66
CA PRO A 7 -0.88 -3.75 -13.65
C PRO A 7 -2.35 -3.68 -13.25
N PHE A 8 -2.72 -2.68 -12.44
CA PHE A 8 -4.09 -2.46 -12.03
C PHE A 8 -4.49 -0.99 -12.12
N TYR A 9 -5.77 -0.79 -12.40
CA TYR A 9 -6.45 0.50 -12.31
C TYR A 9 -7.76 0.30 -11.55
N ARG A 10 -7.96 1.11 -10.52
CA ARG A 10 -9.15 1.13 -9.69
C ARG A 10 -9.71 2.53 -9.65
N HIS A 11 -10.86 2.71 -10.26
CA HIS A 11 -11.67 3.91 -10.16
C HIS A 11 -12.79 3.67 -9.15
N THR A 12 -12.96 4.56 -8.18
CA THR A 12 -14.03 4.48 -7.19
C THR A 12 -14.80 5.80 -7.18
N LEU A 13 -16.08 5.73 -7.49
CA LEU A 13 -17.03 6.84 -7.41
C LEU A 13 -17.72 6.82 -6.04
N ASP A 14 -18.16 7.99 -5.57
CA ASP A 14 -18.90 8.15 -4.31
C ASP A 14 -18.23 7.52 -3.08
N ALA A 15 -16.90 7.69 -2.98
CA ALA A 15 -16.17 7.18 -1.84
C ALA A 15 -16.57 7.93 -0.57
N ILE A 16 -17.32 7.28 0.32
CA ILE A 16 -17.69 7.85 1.63
C ILE A 16 -16.41 8.11 2.43
N ARG A 17 -16.06 9.39 2.64
CA ARG A 17 -14.96 9.80 3.51
C ARG A 17 -15.50 10.48 4.75
N THR A 18 -14.82 10.21 5.86
CA THR A 18 -15.01 11.00 7.08
C THR A 18 -14.33 12.35 6.91
N ILE A 19 -15.08 13.44 7.00
CA ILE A 19 -14.56 14.79 7.11
C ILE A 19 -14.68 15.24 8.56
N ARG A 20 -13.62 15.87 9.08
CA ARG A 20 -13.63 16.50 10.40
C ARG A 20 -13.43 18.00 10.21
N THR A 21 -14.42 18.80 10.59
CA THR A 21 -14.35 20.25 10.61
C THR A 21 -14.28 20.73 12.05
N ILE A 22 -13.47 21.75 12.32
CA ILE A 22 -13.40 22.41 13.61
C ILE A 22 -14.03 23.78 13.40
N ASP A 23 -15.08 24.09 14.15
CA ASP A 23 -15.73 25.41 14.08
C ASP A 23 -14.90 26.48 14.82
N THR A 24 -15.30 27.73 14.66
CA THR A 24 -14.67 28.89 15.32
C THR A 24 -14.87 28.93 16.83
N ALA A 25 -15.74 28.07 17.39
CA ALA A 25 -15.93 27.85 18.82
C ALA A 25 -15.06 26.71 19.37
N GLY A 26 -14.24 26.05 18.53
CA GLY A 26 -13.38 24.94 18.91
C GLY A 26 -14.08 23.57 18.95
N VAL A 27 -15.32 23.47 18.46
CA VAL A 27 -16.07 22.22 18.39
C VAL A 27 -15.68 21.45 17.14
N ALA A 28 -15.19 20.23 17.34
CA ALA A 28 -14.85 19.33 16.24
C ALA A 28 -16.07 18.50 15.80
N THR A 29 -16.63 18.81 14.64
CA THR A 29 -17.72 18.06 14.03
C THR A 29 -17.16 17.03 13.04
N ARG A 30 -17.57 15.76 13.17
CA ARG A 30 -17.21 14.67 12.26
C ARG A 30 -18.44 14.31 11.43
N THR A 31 -18.38 14.53 10.12
CA THR A 31 -19.46 14.16 9.19
C THR A 31 -18.96 13.21 8.11
N PHE A 32 -19.86 12.47 7.47
CA PHE A 32 -19.56 11.63 6.32
C PHE A 32 -19.98 12.39 5.06
N ALA A 33 -19.06 12.54 4.11
CA ALA A 33 -19.37 13.12 2.82
C ALA A 33 -18.79 12.25 1.70
N ASN A 34 -19.50 12.18 0.58
CA ASN A 34 -19.02 11.48 -0.61
C ASN A 34 -17.93 12.33 -1.27
N VAL A 35 -16.74 11.75 -1.43
CA VAL A 35 -15.71 12.31 -2.31
C VAL A 35 -16.06 11.94 -3.74
N ALA A 36 -15.96 12.90 -4.67
CA ALA A 36 -16.42 12.74 -6.06
C ALA A 36 -15.79 11.54 -6.75
N SER A 37 -14.47 11.36 -6.66
CA SER A 37 -13.81 10.16 -7.17
C SER A 37 -12.48 9.87 -6.48
N THR A 38 -12.07 8.61 -6.50
CA THR A 38 -10.71 8.18 -6.13
C THR A 38 -10.19 7.26 -7.23
N ASP A 39 -9.09 7.66 -7.84
CA ASP A 39 -8.33 6.89 -8.80
C ASP A 39 -7.10 6.29 -8.14
N ALA A 40 -6.90 4.98 -8.30
CA ALA A 40 -5.67 4.31 -7.90
C ALA A 40 -5.14 3.48 -9.08
N TYR A 41 -3.92 3.76 -9.51
CA TYR A 41 -3.23 2.96 -10.52
C TYR A 41 -1.89 2.49 -9.98
N GLY A 42 -1.49 1.29 -10.35
CA GLY A 42 -0.26 0.70 -9.88
C GLY A 42 0.10 -0.57 -10.61
N THR A 43 1.23 -1.13 -10.21
CA THR A 43 1.72 -2.39 -10.74
C THR A 43 2.24 -3.24 -9.59
N ASP A 44 1.76 -4.47 -9.55
CA ASP A 44 2.29 -5.51 -8.68
C ASP A 44 3.24 -6.40 -9.48
N VAL A 45 4.42 -6.66 -8.91
CA VAL A 45 5.41 -7.55 -9.49
C VAL A 45 5.75 -8.60 -8.45
N THR A 46 5.70 -9.88 -8.82
CA THR A 46 6.14 -10.98 -7.96
C THR A 46 6.98 -11.96 -8.78
N VAL A 47 8.18 -12.25 -8.30
CA VAL A 47 9.09 -13.25 -8.83
C VAL A 47 9.19 -14.37 -7.81
N ALA A 48 8.84 -15.58 -8.19
CA ALA A 48 8.93 -16.78 -7.36
C ALA A 48 9.91 -17.78 -7.96
N MET A 49 10.72 -18.39 -7.11
CA MET A 49 11.64 -19.45 -7.49
C MET A 49 11.50 -20.61 -6.52
N SER A 50 11.40 -21.82 -7.05
CA SER A 50 11.35 -23.05 -6.29
C SER A 50 12.25 -24.07 -6.96
N GLY A 51 13.18 -24.67 -6.21
CA GLY A 51 14.02 -25.77 -6.68
C GLY A 51 15.38 -25.83 -5.99
N GLY A 52 15.90 -27.03 -5.77
CA GLY A 52 17.20 -27.24 -5.12
C GLY A 52 17.17 -26.90 -3.63
N ARG A 53 18.23 -26.21 -3.15
CA ARG A 53 18.40 -25.82 -1.73
C ARG A 53 17.76 -24.47 -1.39
N VAL A 54 17.30 -23.69 -2.37
CA VAL A 54 16.73 -22.35 -2.16
C VAL A 54 15.36 -22.30 -2.82
N SER A 55 14.36 -21.87 -2.06
CA SER A 55 13.03 -21.56 -2.59
C SER A 55 12.53 -20.27 -1.97
N GLY A 56 11.64 -19.56 -2.64
CA GLY A 56 11.17 -18.28 -2.14
C GLY A 56 10.50 -17.43 -3.21
N PHE A 57 10.13 -16.23 -2.80
CA PHE A 57 9.63 -15.21 -3.71
C PHE A 57 10.11 -13.83 -3.26
N ILE A 58 10.20 -12.93 -4.22
CA ILE A 58 10.32 -11.49 -4.00
C ILE A 58 9.17 -10.83 -4.75
N GLY A 59 8.46 -9.93 -4.11
CA GLY A 59 7.40 -9.18 -4.76
C GLY A 59 7.26 -7.79 -4.18
N GLY A 60 6.75 -6.88 -4.99
CA GLY A 60 6.50 -5.51 -4.59
C GLY A 60 5.30 -4.95 -5.33
N SER A 61 4.69 -3.95 -4.70
CA SER A 61 3.57 -3.19 -5.24
C SER A 61 3.96 -1.74 -5.25
N GLY A 62 3.83 -1.07 -6.38
CA GLY A 62 3.94 0.39 -6.48
C GLY A 62 2.62 0.95 -6.96
N PHE A 63 2.03 1.88 -6.21
CA PHE A 63 0.75 2.48 -6.58
C PHE A 63 0.73 3.99 -6.35
N ARG A 64 -0.01 4.66 -7.21
CA ARG A 64 -0.34 6.08 -7.09
C ARG A 64 -1.84 6.21 -6.93
N GLN A 65 -2.23 6.89 -5.87
CA GLN A 65 -3.61 7.22 -5.57
C GLN A 65 -3.81 8.73 -5.76
N VAL A 66 -4.83 9.09 -6.51
CA VAL A 66 -5.29 10.46 -6.75
C VAL A 66 -6.73 10.51 -6.26
N SER A 67 -6.97 11.33 -5.25
CA SER A 67 -8.29 11.59 -4.70
C SER A 67 -8.76 12.92 -5.27
N ASP A 68 -9.93 12.95 -5.90
CA ASP A 68 -10.57 14.18 -6.35
C ASP A 68 -11.78 14.50 -5.46
N ALA A 69 -11.57 15.45 -4.55
CA ALA A 69 -12.56 15.94 -3.60
C ALA A 69 -12.96 17.39 -3.91
N ALA A 70 -12.83 17.82 -5.18
CA ALA A 70 -13.19 19.17 -5.63
C ALA A 70 -14.66 19.54 -5.35
N ASN A 71 -15.53 18.54 -5.16
CA ASN A 71 -16.93 18.73 -4.75
C ASN A 71 -17.10 19.22 -3.30
N LEU A 72 -16.05 19.14 -2.46
CA LEU A 72 -16.07 19.49 -1.04
C LEU A 72 -15.25 20.75 -0.73
N SER A 73 -14.08 20.91 -1.34
CA SER A 73 -13.32 22.18 -1.40
C SER A 73 -12.05 22.01 -2.26
N PRO A 74 -11.55 23.07 -2.94
CA PRO A 74 -10.41 23.01 -3.87
C PRO A 74 -9.09 22.49 -3.29
N GLY A 75 -8.97 22.43 -1.95
CA GLY A 75 -7.76 22.01 -1.24
C GLY A 75 -7.70 20.53 -0.84
N PHE A 76 -8.75 19.74 -1.07
CA PHE A 76 -8.82 18.35 -0.58
C PHE A 76 -8.30 17.28 -1.58
N SER A 77 -7.92 17.68 -2.79
CA SER A 77 -7.37 16.73 -3.77
C SER A 77 -5.97 16.29 -3.37
N ALA A 78 -5.82 15.05 -2.89
CA ALA A 78 -4.54 14.50 -2.49
C ALA A 78 -3.95 13.58 -3.55
N ARG A 79 -2.63 13.71 -3.72
CA ARG A 79 -1.81 12.84 -4.57
C ARG A 79 -0.85 12.10 -3.68
N THR A 80 -1.01 10.79 -3.64
CA THR A 80 -0.21 9.93 -2.79
C THR A 80 0.46 8.85 -3.62
N PHE A 81 1.75 8.67 -3.40
CA PHE A 81 2.51 7.54 -3.94
C PHE A 81 2.92 6.64 -2.78
N GLY A 82 2.64 5.35 -2.92
CA GLY A 82 3.00 4.33 -1.94
C GLY A 82 3.63 3.14 -2.65
N TRP A 83 4.61 2.53 -2.00
CA TRP A 83 5.14 1.26 -2.47
C TRP A 83 5.44 0.33 -1.31
N THR A 84 5.36 -0.96 -1.59
CA THR A 84 5.65 -2.04 -0.66
C THR A 84 6.55 -3.06 -1.34
N ALA A 85 7.38 -3.72 -0.56
CA ALA A 85 8.20 -4.84 -0.99
C ALA A 85 8.11 -5.95 0.05
N ARG A 86 8.07 -7.19 -0.39
CA ARG A 86 8.05 -8.38 0.44
C ARG A 86 8.92 -9.45 -0.19
N THR A 87 9.70 -10.12 0.63
CA THR A 87 10.57 -11.21 0.22
C THR A 87 10.41 -12.34 1.20
N ASN A 88 10.28 -13.55 0.69
CA ASN A 88 10.38 -14.78 1.46
C ASN A 88 11.48 -15.63 0.85
N ALA A 89 12.39 -16.13 1.66
CA ALA A 89 13.41 -17.07 1.25
C ALA A 89 13.41 -18.24 2.23
N THR A 90 13.52 -19.44 1.70
CA THR A 90 13.64 -20.71 2.42
C THR A 90 14.88 -21.41 1.91
N PHE A 91 15.82 -21.67 2.81
CA PHE A 91 17.06 -22.36 2.54
C PHE A 91 17.08 -23.71 3.24
N ARG A 92 17.24 -24.78 2.46
CA ARG A 92 17.40 -26.14 2.96
C ARG A 92 18.86 -26.38 3.34
N VAL A 93 19.13 -26.32 4.63
CA VAL A 93 20.45 -26.60 5.20
C VAL A 93 20.75 -28.09 5.11
N SER A 94 19.79 -28.93 5.52
CA SER A 94 19.84 -30.39 5.48
C SER A 94 18.47 -30.97 5.09
N PRO A 95 18.31 -32.29 4.85
CA PRO A 95 17.01 -32.90 4.61
C PRO A 95 15.99 -32.72 5.75
N THR A 96 16.45 -32.31 6.94
CA THR A 96 15.64 -32.15 8.15
C THR A 96 15.61 -30.72 8.69
N VAL A 97 16.40 -29.81 8.13
CA VAL A 97 16.54 -28.43 8.61
C VAL A 97 16.37 -27.45 7.45
N ASP A 98 15.32 -26.66 7.55
CA ASP A 98 15.04 -25.53 6.68
C ASP A 98 15.12 -24.23 7.50
N VAL A 99 15.77 -23.22 6.93
CA VAL A 99 15.83 -21.86 7.48
C VAL A 99 14.96 -20.98 6.60
N GLN A 100 14.02 -20.27 7.20
CA GLN A 100 13.16 -19.34 6.48
C GLN A 100 13.49 -17.92 6.87
N THR A 101 13.26 -16.98 5.97
CA THR A 101 13.39 -15.56 6.26
C THR A 101 12.34 -14.82 5.47
N LEU A 102 11.59 -13.98 6.16
CA LEU A 102 10.60 -13.10 5.58
C LEU A 102 11.00 -11.65 5.88
N LEU A 103 11.10 -10.85 4.82
CA LEU A 103 11.28 -9.41 4.89
C LEU A 103 10.05 -8.75 4.29
N SER A 104 9.52 -7.73 4.96
CA SER A 104 8.49 -6.87 4.40
C SER A 104 8.84 -5.41 4.69
N TYR A 105 8.72 -4.59 3.67
CA TYR A 105 9.00 -3.17 3.69
C TYR A 105 7.82 -2.41 3.11
N GLN A 106 7.42 -1.35 3.79
CA GLN A 106 6.40 -0.41 3.35
C GLN A 106 6.99 0.99 3.39
N ALA A 107 6.96 1.67 2.25
CA ALA A 107 7.46 3.01 2.11
C ALA A 107 6.62 4.02 2.89
N PRO A 108 7.20 5.15 3.31
CA PRO A 108 6.44 6.21 3.93
C PRO A 108 5.47 6.79 2.90
N MET A 109 4.23 7.02 3.33
CA MET A 109 3.15 7.47 2.46
C MET A 109 2.52 8.74 3.05
N ILE A 110 2.42 9.80 2.25
CA ILE A 110 1.71 11.02 2.65
C ILE A 110 0.21 10.74 2.47
N VAL A 111 -0.57 10.85 3.54
CA VAL A 111 -2.03 10.68 3.53
C VAL A 111 -2.70 12.03 3.75
N GLU A 112 -3.97 12.17 3.33
CA GLU A 112 -4.76 13.40 3.42
C GLU A 112 -4.75 14.07 4.81
N GLN A 113 -4.50 13.30 5.89
CA GLN A 113 -4.43 13.79 7.28
C GLN A 113 -3.10 13.49 7.98
N GLY A 114 -1.98 13.33 7.26
CA GLY A 114 -0.67 13.16 7.90
C GLY A 114 0.36 12.38 7.08
N ARG A 115 1.33 11.78 7.77
CA ARG A 115 2.39 10.97 7.16
C ARG A 115 2.45 9.60 7.83
N ASN A 116 2.24 8.55 7.05
CA ASN A 116 2.61 7.21 7.47
C ASN A 116 4.13 7.06 7.34
N ALA A 117 4.80 6.71 8.45
CA ALA A 117 6.21 6.41 8.45
C ALA A 117 6.50 5.10 7.71
N ALA A 118 7.75 4.91 7.31
CA ALA A 118 8.19 3.65 6.72
C ALA A 118 8.06 2.52 7.76
N ARG A 119 7.69 1.32 7.32
CA ARG A 119 7.62 0.15 8.19
C ARG A 119 8.43 -0.99 7.59
N THR A 120 9.38 -1.49 8.36
CA THR A 120 10.16 -2.69 8.03
C THR A 120 9.81 -3.77 9.05
N ARG A 121 9.60 -5.00 8.57
CA ARG A 121 9.42 -6.18 9.41
C ARG A 121 10.26 -7.32 8.84
N VAL A 122 11.00 -7.96 9.74
CA VAL A 122 11.85 -9.12 9.47
C VAL A 122 11.42 -10.25 10.40
N SER A 123 11.33 -11.47 9.88
CA SER A 123 11.21 -12.69 10.68
C SER A 123 12.12 -13.79 10.10
N ILE A 124 12.69 -14.59 10.99
CA ILE A 124 13.62 -15.69 10.69
C ILE A 124 13.10 -16.94 11.41
#